data_AF-A0A952FVW4-F1
#
_entry.id   AF-A0A952FVW4-F1
#
_cell.length_a   1.000
_cell.length_b   1.000
_cell.length_c   1.000
_cell.angle_alpha   90.00
_cell.angle_beta   90.00
_cell.angle_gamma   90.00
#
_symmetry.space_group_name_H-M   'P 1'
#
loop_
_entity.id
_entity.type
_entity.pdbx_description
1 polymer ?
#
loop_
_entity_poly.entity_id
_entity_poly.type
_entity_poly.pdbx_seq_one_letter_code
_entity_poly.pdbx_strand_id
1 'polypeptide(L)' 'MVIEGVWPQPGHPDQITRMTYTPHSDGSVEQAGETSDDGGKTWQPGFDFLYIHPKS' A
#
# COMPACT_ATOMS: atom_id res chain seq x y z
N MET A 1 3.49 1.85 -10.16
CA MET A 1 2.12 1.28 -10.38
C MET A 1 1.28 1.58 -9.14
N VAL A 2 -0.01 1.86 -9.27
CA VAL A 2 -0.89 2.10 -8.11
C VAL A 2 -2.04 1.10 -8.13
N ILE A 3 -2.31 0.45 -6.98
CA ILE A 3 -3.45 -0.42 -6.77
C ILE A 3 -4.27 0.13 -5.60
N GLU A 4 -5.57 0.22 -5.75
CA GLU A 4 -6.49 0.68 -4.71
C GLU A 4 -7.61 -0.35 -4.51
N GLY A 5 -8.04 -0.56 -3.26
CA GLY A 5 -9.11 -1.49 -2.93
C GLY A 5 -9.77 -1.17 -1.59
N VAL A 6 -11.05 -1.53 -1.47
CA VAL A 6 -11.81 -1.43 -0.23
C VAL A 6 -11.59 -2.71 0.57
N TRP A 7 -11.19 -2.56 1.83
CA TRP A 7 -11.02 -3.63 2.81
C TRP A 7 -12.15 -3.53 3.84
N PRO A 8 -13.12 -4.46 3.80
CA PRO A 8 -14.18 -4.52 4.80
C PRO A 8 -13.58 -4.82 6.18
N GLN A 9 -13.94 -4.00 7.17
CA GLN A 9 -13.49 -4.16 8.56
C GLN A 9 -14.71 -4.49 9.45
N PRO A 10 -14.83 -5.70 10.01
CA PRO A 10 -15.95 -6.02 10.89
C PRO A 10 -16.00 -5.08 12.11
N GLY A 11 -17.12 -4.38 12.29
CA GLY A 11 -17.31 -3.45 13.41
C GLY A 11 -16.70 -2.06 13.23
N HIS A 12 -16.12 -1.77 12.06
CA HIS A 12 -15.57 -0.46 11.69
C HIS A 12 -16.07 -0.04 10.30
N PRO A 13 -15.99 1.26 9.94
CA PRO A 13 -16.20 1.67 8.56
C PRO A 13 -15.25 0.94 7.61
N ASP A 14 -15.70 0.70 6.38
CA ASP A 14 -14.86 0.15 5.33
C ASP A 14 -13.64 1.06 5.11
N GLN A 15 -12.47 0.44 5.08
CA GLN A 15 -11.20 1.14 4.89
C GLN A 15 -10.78 1.06 3.43
N ILE A 16 -10.33 2.16 2.84
CA ILE A 16 -9.70 2.14 1.51
C ILE A 16 -8.20 1.98 1.71
N THR A 17 -7.59 1.03 1.00
CA THR A 17 -6.14 0.84 0.96
C THR A 17 -5.62 1.19 -0.42
N ARG A 18 -4.58 2.04 -0.47
CA ARG A 18 -3.84 2.39 -1.69
C ARG A 18 -2.40 1.90 -1.55
N MET A 19 -1.90 1.25 -2.60
CA MET A 19 -0.55 0.70 -2.65
C MET A 19 0.18 1.27 -3.86
N THR A 20 1.30 1.94 -3.63
CA THR A 20 2.18 2.46 -4.67
C THR A 20 3.42 1.60 -4.78
N TYR A 21 3.65 1.04 -5.96
CA TYR A 21 4.83 0.24 -6.28
C TYR A 21 5.83 1.07 -7.09
N THR A 22 7.04 1.20 -6.56
CA THR A 22 8.15 1.97 -7.12
C THR A 22 9.34 1.05 -7.40
N PRO A 23 9.64 0.75 -8.68
CA PRO A 23 10.85 0.02 -9.03
C PRO A 23 12.09 0.88 -8.78
N HIS A 24 13.12 0.28 -8.19
CA HIS A 24 14.43 0.89 -7.97
C HIS A 24 15.45 0.44 -9.01
N SER A 25 16.53 1.22 -9.17
CA SER A 25 17.59 0.94 -10.15
C SER A 25 18.39 -0.33 -9.85
N ASP A 26 18.38 -0.81 -8.60
CA ASP A 26 19.03 -2.04 -8.17
C ASP A 26 18.18 -3.29 -8.38
N GLY A 27 16.97 -3.13 -8.94
CA GLY A 27 16.02 -4.21 -9.20
C GLY A 27 15.11 -4.56 -8.02
N SER A 28 15.23 -3.86 -6.89
CA SER A 28 14.23 -3.94 -5.82
C SER A 28 12.97 -3.17 -6.19
N VAL A 29 11.85 -3.46 -5.50
CA VAL A 29 10.60 -2.72 -5.63
C VAL A 29 10.11 -2.32 -4.24
N GLU A 30 9.96 -1.03 -4.02
CA GLU A 30 9.28 -0.50 -2.82
C GLU A 30 7.77 -0.53 -3.04
N GLN A 31 7.03 -0.94 -2.00
CA GLN A 31 5.58 -0.84 -1.93
C GLN A 31 5.20 -0.03 -0.69
N ALA A 32 4.78 1.21 -0.93
CA ALA A 32 4.18 2.07 0.10
C ALA A 32 2.67 1.84 0.15
N GLY A 33 2.17 1.40 1.31
CA GLY A 33 0.76 1.20 1.60
C GLY A 33 0.20 2.31 2.47
N GLU A 34 -0.91 2.92 2.04
CA GLU A 34 -1.65 3.95 2.75
C GLU A 34 -3.10 3.52 2.94
N THR A 35 -3.71 3.91 4.05
CA THR A 35 -5.12 3.64 4.34
C THR A 35 -5.92 4.92 4.54
N SER A 36 -7.22 4.85 4.27
CA SER A 36 -8.17 5.93 4.48
C SER A 36 -9.47 5.41 5.08
N ASP A 37 -9.88 6.02 6.19
CA ASP A 37 -11.12 5.70 6.91
C ASP A 37 -12.25 6.70 6.61
N ASP A 38 -12.00 7.71 5.77
CA ASP A 38 -12.93 8.82 5.48
C ASP A 38 -13.32 8.92 4.00
N GLY A 39 -13.17 7.82 3.26
CA GLY A 39 -13.52 7.73 1.84
C GLY A 39 -12.47 8.35 0.91
N GLY A 40 -11.20 8.32 1.31
CA GLY A 40 -10.07 8.79 0.49
C GLY A 40 -9.76 10.28 0.63
N LYS A 41 -10.32 10.97 1.62
CA LYS A 41 -10.06 12.41 1.84
C LYS A 41 -8.74 12.61 2.58
N THR A 42 -8.44 11.75 3.54
CA THR A 42 -7.15 11.71 4.24
C THR A 42 -6.55 10.31 4.14
N TRP A 43 -5.22 10.27 4.09
CA TRP A 43 -4.43 9.05 3.93
C TRP A 43 -3.42 8.97 5.06
N GLN A 44 -3.32 7.80 5.67
CA GLN A 44 -2.37 7.49 6.73
C GLN A 44 -1.40 6.40 6.25
N PRO A 45 -0.11 6.49 6.60
CA PRO A 45 0.83 5.42 6.28
C PRO A 45 0.44 4.14 7.04
N GLY A 46 0.34 3.03 6.32
CA GLY A 46 0.01 1.72 6.86
C GLY A 46 1.22 0.80 6.94
N PHE A 47 1.90 0.60 5.81
CA PHE A 47 3.06 -0.27 5.71
C PHE A 47 4.02 0.22 4.61
N ASP A 48 5.27 -0.22 4.71
CA ASP A 48 6.31 0.02 3.72
C ASP A 48 7.12 -1.27 3.55
N PHE A 49 7.00 -1.88 2.37
CA PHE A 49 7.66 -3.15 2.05
C PHE A 49 8.69 -2.98 0.94
N LEU A 50 9.82 -3.67 1.10
CA LEU A 50 10.85 -3.78 0.08
C LEU A 50 10.89 -5.21 -0.46
N TYR A 51 10.51 -5.38 -1.72
CA TYR A 51 10.64 -6.64 -2.44
C TYR A 51 12.01 -6.71 -3.08
N ILE A 52 12.80 -7.71 -2.68
CA ILE A 52 14.13 -7.99 -3.24
C ILE A 52 14.13 -9.36 -3.90
N HIS A 53 14.73 -9.47 -5.08
CA HIS A 53 15.10 -10.77 -5.62
C HIS A 53 16.32 -11.29 -4.85
N PRO A 54 16.26 -12.51 -4.26
CA PRO A 54 17.43 -13.11 -3.62
C PRO A 54 18.55 -13.24 -4.66
N LYS A 55 19.76 -12.80 -4.32
CA LYS A 55 20.93 -13.09 -5.16
C LYS A 55 21.16 -14.61 -5.14
N SER A 56 21.24 -15.20 -6.33
CA SER A 56 21.57 -16.63 -6.52
C SER A 56 22.98 -16.95 -6.06
#